data_AF-A0A1V4T0H4-F1
#
_entry.id   AF-A0A1V4T0H4-F1
#
_cell.length_a   1.000
_cell.length_b   1.000
_cell.length_c   1.000
_cell.angle_alpha   90.00
_cell.angle_beta   90.00
_cell.angle_gamma   90.00
#
_symmetry.space_group_name_H-M   'P 1'
#
loop_
_entity.id
_entity.type
_entity.pdbx_description
1 polymer ?
#
loop_
_entity_poly.entity_id
_entity_poly.type
_entity_poly.pdbx_seq_one_letter_code
_entity_poly.pdbx_strand_id
1 'polypeptide(L)'
;TSDENFGNASGVALEFKLQNMHNLAIAKERKFTSGLKQLFKLWTNTPLVPVDEKAYKTLKHKFTLNIPRNVSEEIENAKNLEGIVSKETQLSQLSFIANPLDELKQIEKEKVSDFDSFNELSNVSIDNPTGESILDNSEEQ
;
A
#
# COMPACT_ATOMS: atom_id res chain seq x y z
N THR A 1 12.77 -37.35 -13.48
CA THR A 1 13.79 -36.92 -14.45
C THR A 1 13.39 -35.58 -15.03
N SER A 2 14.07 -34.53 -14.56
CA SER A 2 14.32 -33.21 -15.21
C SER A 2 14.62 -32.23 -14.07
N ASP A 3 15.74 -32.49 -13.41
CA ASP A 3 16.32 -31.67 -12.34
C ASP A 3 17.48 -30.80 -12.90
N GLU A 4 17.63 -30.72 -14.23
CA GLU A 4 18.82 -30.13 -14.87
C GLU A 4 18.58 -28.78 -15.56
N ASN A 5 17.32 -28.37 -15.78
CA ASN A 5 17.01 -27.10 -16.47
C ASN A 5 16.68 -25.92 -15.54
N PHE A 6 17.08 -26.00 -14.26
CA PHE A 6 16.83 -24.93 -13.27
C PHE A 6 17.67 -23.67 -13.45
N GLY A 7 18.66 -23.69 -14.34
CA GLY A 7 19.55 -22.54 -14.57
C GLY A 7 18.84 -21.28 -15.06
N ASN A 8 17.60 -21.39 -15.57
CA ASN A 8 16.74 -20.29 -16.01
C ASN A 8 15.32 -20.36 -15.41
N ALA A 9 15.14 -21.03 -14.27
CA ALA A 9 13.82 -21.22 -13.67
C ALA A 9 13.26 -19.87 -13.18
N SER A 10 12.45 -19.24 -14.03
CA SER A 10 11.65 -18.05 -13.74
C SER A 10 10.85 -18.22 -12.45
N GLY A 11 10.56 -17.13 -11.74
CA GLY A 11 9.88 -17.15 -10.43
C GLY A 11 8.64 -18.06 -10.38
N VAL A 12 7.92 -18.16 -11.50
CA VAL A 12 6.75 -19.03 -11.71
C VAL A 12 7.07 -20.53 -11.52
N ALA A 13 8.23 -21.00 -11.97
CA ALA A 13 8.63 -22.40 -11.84
C ALA A 13 8.91 -22.81 -10.37
N LEU A 14 9.43 -21.88 -9.57
CA LEU A 14 9.64 -22.10 -8.13
C LEU A 14 8.32 -22.11 -7.36
N GLU A 15 7.35 -21.27 -7.73
CA GLU A 15 6.01 -21.27 -7.16
C GLU A 15 5.30 -22.62 -7.37
N PHE A 16 5.37 -23.19 -8.58
CA PHE A 16 4.80 -24.52 -8.85
C PHE A 16 5.41 -25.61 -7.97
N LYS A 17 6.71 -25.57 -7.70
CA LYS A 17 7.37 -26.51 -6.79
C LYS A 17 6.88 -26.36 -5.34
N LEU A 18 6.61 -25.13 -4.91
CA LEU A 18 6.15 -24.81 -3.56
C LEU A 18 4.64 -25.02 -3.34
N GLN A 19 3.87 -25.29 -4.39
CA GLN A 19 2.41 -25.43 -4.32
C GLN A 19 1.95 -26.48 -3.30
N ASN A 20 2.63 -27.62 -3.20
CA ASN A 20 2.29 -28.66 -2.22
C ASN A 20 2.51 -28.19 -0.78
N MET A 21 3.59 -27.45 -0.53
CA MET A 21 3.87 -26.86 0.78
C MET A 21 2.87 -25.74 1.11
N HIS A 22 2.49 -24.94 0.12
CA HIS A 22 1.50 -23.87 0.26
C HIS A 22 0.12 -24.43 0.67
N ASN A 23 -0.33 -25.51 0.05
CA ASN A 23 -1.58 -26.18 0.42
C ASN A 23 -1.57 -26.69 1.87
N LEU A 24 -0.44 -27.23 2.33
CA LEU A 24 -0.27 -27.65 3.72
C LEU A 24 -0.26 -26.46 4.68
N ALA A 25 0.34 -25.34 4.30
CA ALA A 25 0.33 -24.10 5.08
C ALA A 25 -1.10 -23.58 5.26
N ILE A 26 -1.89 -23.52 4.19
CA ILE A 26 -3.32 -23.12 4.26
C ILE A 26 -4.11 -24.03 5.21
N ALA A 27 -3.87 -25.35 5.16
CA ALA A 27 -4.52 -26.28 6.08
C ALA A 27 -4.17 -25.99 7.55
N LYS A 28 -2.90 -25.65 7.83
CA LYS A 28 -2.44 -25.23 9.18
C LYS A 28 -3.04 -23.89 9.59
N GLU A 29 -3.09 -22.92 8.69
CA GLU A 29 -3.70 -21.60 8.95
C GLU A 29 -5.17 -21.72 9.34
N ARG A 30 -5.95 -22.61 8.69
CA ARG A 30 -7.35 -22.87 9.07
C ARG A 30 -7.48 -23.40 10.50
N LYS A 31 -6.59 -24.30 10.91
CA LYS A 31 -6.57 -24.84 12.28
C LYS A 31 -6.16 -23.77 13.29
N PHE A 32 -5.17 -22.95 12.95
CA PHE A 32 -4.72 -21.86 13.78
C PHE A 32 -5.80 -20.79 13.95
N THR A 33 -6.50 -20.43 12.87
CA THR A 33 -7.65 -19.51 12.90
C THR A 33 -8.77 -20.03 13.80
N SER A 34 -9.07 -21.34 13.74
CA SER A 34 -10.05 -21.96 14.63
C SER A 34 -9.62 -21.86 16.10
N GLY A 35 -8.35 -22.11 16.40
CA GLY A 35 -7.79 -21.99 17.76
C GLY A 35 -7.82 -20.55 18.28
N LEU A 36 -7.38 -19.59 17.46
CA LEU A 36 -7.44 -18.17 17.78
C LEU A 36 -8.89 -17.72 18.06
N LYS A 37 -9.85 -18.14 17.24
CA LYS A 37 -11.27 -17.82 17.45
C LYS A 37 -11.79 -18.35 18.79
N GLN A 38 -11.37 -19.54 19.20
CA GLN A 38 -11.73 -20.11 20.50
C GLN A 38 -11.06 -19.35 21.65
N LEU A 39 -9.78 -19.01 21.51
CA LEU A 39 -9.04 -18.21 22.48
C LEU A 39 -9.69 -16.83 22.67
N PHE A 40 -9.97 -16.12 21.57
CA PHE A 40 -10.61 -14.80 21.62
C PHE A 40 -12.03 -14.87 22.19
N LYS A 41 -12.79 -15.93 21.89
CA LYS A 41 -14.10 -16.17 22.52
C LYS A 41 -13.99 -16.30 24.04
N LEU A 42 -12.99 -17.02 24.54
CA LEU A 42 -12.78 -17.17 25.99
C LEU A 42 -12.33 -15.84 26.62
N TRP A 43 -11.45 -15.12 25.94
CA TRP A 43 -10.95 -13.82 26.39
C TRP A 43 -12.07 -12.78 26.49
N THR A 44 -12.98 -12.70 25.51
CA THR A 44 -14.13 -11.80 25.54
C THR A 44 -15.22 -12.22 26.53
N ASN A 45 -15.28 -13.50 26.91
CA ASN A 45 -16.23 -14.00 27.91
C ASN A 45 -15.75 -13.76 29.36
N THR A 46 -14.54 -13.25 29.55
CA THR A 46 -14.01 -12.97 30.88
C THR A 46 -14.49 -11.60 31.36
N PRO A 47 -15.16 -11.48 32.52
CA PRO A 47 -15.78 -10.23 32.99
C PRO A 47 -14.79 -9.12 33.34
N LEU A 48 -13.49 -9.43 33.35
CA LEU A 48 -12.41 -8.49 33.62
C LEU A 48 -12.14 -7.54 32.43
N VAL A 49 -12.58 -7.91 31.23
CA VAL A 49 -12.27 -7.20 29.99
C VAL A 49 -13.54 -6.47 29.50
N PRO A 50 -13.55 -5.13 29.42
CA PRO A 50 -14.69 -4.35 28.92
C PRO A 50 -14.74 -4.39 27.39
N VAL A 51 -15.00 -5.57 26.82
CA VAL A 51 -15.11 -5.77 25.37
C VAL A 51 -16.45 -6.44 25.08
N ASP A 52 -17.10 -6.02 23.99
CA ASP A 52 -18.35 -6.63 23.55
C ASP A 52 -18.18 -8.14 23.32
N GLU A 53 -19.12 -8.93 23.83
CA GLU A 53 -19.08 -10.40 23.79
C GLU A 53 -19.02 -10.93 22.34
N LYS A 54 -19.46 -10.13 21.36
CA LYS A 54 -19.44 -10.50 19.93
C LYS A 54 -18.24 -9.95 19.15
N ALA A 55 -17.36 -9.16 19.78
CA ALA A 55 -16.21 -8.55 19.11
C ALA A 55 -15.28 -9.58 18.45
N TYR A 56 -15.16 -10.78 19.03
CA TYR A 56 -14.32 -11.86 18.49
C TYR A 56 -14.76 -12.35 17.09
N LYS A 57 -16.00 -12.09 16.66
CA LYS A 57 -16.52 -12.51 15.35
C LYS A 57 -16.08 -11.59 14.20
N THR A 58 -15.77 -10.34 14.51
CA THR A 58 -15.44 -9.31 13.51
C THR A 58 -13.94 -9.28 13.18
N LEU A 59 -13.12 -9.99 13.95
CA LEU A 59 -11.67 -10.02 13.79
C LEU A 59 -11.26 -10.72 12.48
N LYS A 60 -10.52 -10.01 11.64
CA LYS A 60 -9.89 -10.56 10.43
C LYS A 60 -8.42 -10.89 10.73
N HIS A 61 -8.05 -12.15 10.55
CA HIS A 61 -6.66 -12.60 10.70
C HIS A 61 -5.96 -12.59 9.35
N LYS A 62 -4.78 -11.97 9.26
CA LYS A 62 -3.91 -11.98 8.07
C LYS A 62 -2.68 -12.84 8.37
N PHE A 63 -2.52 -13.93 7.62
CA PHE A 63 -1.30 -14.74 7.62
C PHE A 63 -0.48 -14.38 6.39
N THR A 64 0.82 -14.17 6.56
CA THR A 64 1.74 -13.82 5.47
C THR A 64 2.80 -14.90 5.35
N LEU A 65 2.78 -15.61 4.24
CA LEU A 65 3.81 -16.59 3.91
C LEU A 65 4.98 -15.86 3.24
N ASN A 66 6.20 -16.15 3.69
CA ASN A 66 7.39 -15.70 3.00
C ASN A 66 7.68 -16.65 1.84
N ILE A 67 7.30 -16.25 0.63
CA ILE A 67 7.52 -17.00 -0.62
C ILE A 67 8.41 -16.10 -1.49
N PRO A 68 9.36 -16.66 -2.25
CA PRO A 68 10.12 -15.88 -3.22
C PRO A 68 9.17 -15.31 -4.29
N ARG A 69 9.18 -13.99 -4.45
CA ARG A 69 8.36 -13.28 -5.45
C ARG A 69 9.25 -12.37 -6.30
N ASN A 70 8.84 -12.12 -7.54
CA ASN A 70 9.53 -11.19 -8.42
C ASN A 70 8.98 -9.77 -8.24
N VAL A 71 9.72 -8.92 -7.53
CA VAL A 71 9.32 -7.53 -7.26
C VAL A 71 9.22 -6.69 -8.54
N SER A 72 10.03 -7.00 -9.58
CA SER A 72 9.97 -6.28 -10.86
C SER A 72 8.64 -6.50 -11.58
N GLU A 73 8.17 -7.75 -11.61
CA GLU A 73 6.86 -8.10 -12.18
C GLU A 73 5.73 -7.50 -11.35
N GLU A 74 5.86 -7.46 -10.01
CA GLU A 74 4.87 -6.80 -9.15
C GLU A 74 4.72 -5.31 -9.45
N ILE A 75 5.83 -4.60 -9.65
CA ILE A 75 5.83 -3.17 -9.98
C ILE A 75 5.21 -2.93 -11.36
N GLU A 76 5.57 -3.75 -12.35
CA GLU A 76 4.99 -3.65 -13.69
C GLU A 76 3.48 -3.90 -13.69
N ASN A 77 3.03 -4.92 -12.95
CA ASN A 77 1.61 -5.20 -12.76
C ASN A 77 0.90 -4.05 -12.04
N ALA A 78 1.49 -3.48 -11.00
CA ALA A 78 0.92 -2.34 -10.28
C ALA A 78 0.79 -1.11 -11.18
N LYS A 79 1.75 -0.86 -12.07
CA LYS A 79 1.68 0.23 -13.05
C LYS A 79 0.56 0.01 -14.06
N ASN A 80 0.40 -1.22 -14.55
CA ASN A 80 -0.68 -1.57 -15.49
C ASN A 80 -2.08 -1.49 -14.86
N LEU A 81 -2.18 -1.57 -13.54
CA LEU A 81 -3.44 -1.39 -12.79
C LEU A 81 -3.83 0.08 -12.58
N GLU A 82 -2.95 1.03 -12.89
CA GLU A 82 -3.23 2.46 -12.75
C GLU A 82 -4.43 2.87 -13.64
N GLY A 83 -5.43 3.51 -13.05
CA GLY A 83 -6.64 3.95 -13.74
C GLY A 83 -7.76 2.90 -13.83
N ILE A 84 -7.50 1.63 -13.51
CA ILE A 84 -8.52 0.56 -13.49
C ILE A 84 -9.05 0.34 -12.06
N VAL A 85 -8.16 0.40 -11.06
CA VAL A 85 -8.49 0.14 -9.64
C VAL A 85 -8.24 1.38 -8.77
N SER A 86 -8.77 1.36 -7.55
CA SER A 86 -8.45 2.40 -6.55
C SER A 86 -6.96 2.35 -6.19
N LYS A 87 -6.40 3.52 -5.84
CA LYS A 87 -4.99 3.62 -5.41
C LYS A 87 -4.67 2.72 -4.22
N GLU A 88 -5.62 2.55 -3.30
CA GLU A 88 -5.49 1.61 -2.18
C GLU A 88 -5.29 0.16 -2.65
N THR A 89 -6.09 -0.28 -3.62
CA THR A 89 -6.01 -1.65 -4.17
C THR A 89 -4.73 -1.83 -4.98
N GLN A 90 -4.32 -0.80 -5.72
CA GLN A 90 -3.07 -0.78 -6.48
C GLN A 90 -1.85 -0.97 -5.55
N LEU A 91 -1.79 -0.23 -4.45
CA LEU A 91 -0.73 -0.34 -3.45
C LEU A 91 -0.76 -1.68 -2.70
N SER A 92 -1.93 -2.29 -2.54
CA SER A 92 -2.07 -3.63 -1.94
C SER A 92 -1.45 -4.75 -2.77
N GLN A 93 -1.19 -4.56 -4.06
CA GLN A 93 -0.54 -5.55 -4.90
C GLN A 93 0.96 -5.66 -4.63
N LEU A 94 1.56 -4.58 -4.11
CA LEU A 94 2.98 -4.50 -3.80
C LEU A 94 3.25 -5.19 -2.47
N SER A 95 4.03 -6.28 -2.51
CA SER A 95 4.27 -7.13 -1.32
C SER A 95 5.07 -6.46 -0.21
N PHE A 96 5.83 -5.40 -0.53
CA PHE A 96 6.65 -4.65 0.42
C PHE A 96 5.86 -3.62 1.25
N ILE A 97 4.62 -3.29 0.85
CA ILE A 97 3.79 -2.32 1.57
C ILE A 97 2.95 -3.06 2.61
N ALA A 98 3.19 -2.79 3.89
CA ALA A 98 2.46 -3.43 4.98
C ALA A 98 1.00 -2.94 5.08
N ASN A 99 0.79 -1.62 4.99
CA ASN A 99 -0.50 -0.95 5.11
C ASN A 99 -0.72 0.05 3.97
N PRO A 100 -1.61 -0.26 3.00
CA PRO A 100 -1.92 0.64 1.89
C PRO A 100 -2.49 2.01 2.31
N LEU A 101 -3.24 2.05 3.41
CA LEU A 101 -3.85 3.28 3.94
C LEU A 101 -2.82 4.24 4.53
N ASP A 102 -1.77 3.72 5.16
CA ASP A 102 -0.72 4.57 5.73
C ASP A 102 0.17 5.14 4.62
N GLU A 103 0.46 4.32 3.60
CA GLU A 103 1.15 4.77 2.39
C GLU A 103 0.36 5.85 1.64
N LEU A 104 -0.96 5.69 1.51
CA LEU A 104 -1.80 6.69 0.86
C LEU A 104 -1.74 8.05 1.57
N LYS A 105 -1.76 8.05 2.91
CA LYS A 105 -1.59 9.27 3.71
C LYS A 105 -0.22 9.89 3.51
N GLN A 106 0.81 9.06 3.33
CA GLN A 106 2.16 9.54 3.11
C GLN A 106 2.30 10.22 1.75
N ILE A 107 1.72 9.62 0.70
CA ILE A 107 1.62 10.22 -0.64
C ILE A 107 0.84 11.54 -0.60
N GLU A 108 -0.23 11.64 0.18
CA GLU A 108 -0.98 12.88 0.35
C GLU A 108 -0.15 13.97 1.02
N LYS A 109 0.61 13.62 2.06
CA LYS A 109 1.52 14.56 2.72
C LYS A 109 2.62 15.05 1.78
N GLU A 110 3.21 14.16 0.99
CA GLU A 110 4.23 14.50 -0.01
C GLU A 110 3.66 15.46 -1.06
N LYS A 111 2.43 15.24 -1.53
CA LYS A 111 1.77 16.15 -2.48
C LYS A 111 1.50 17.52 -1.92
N VAL A 112 1.10 17.61 -0.64
CA VAL A 112 0.87 18.89 0.02
C VAL A 112 2.20 19.63 0.21
N SER A 113 3.26 18.94 0.64
CA SER A 113 4.58 19.56 0.75
C SER A 113 5.15 19.99 -0.60
N ASP A 114 4.93 19.22 -1.65
CA ASP A 114 5.34 19.55 -3.02
C ASP A 114 4.55 20.76 -3.55
N PHE A 115 3.26 20.86 -3.20
CA PHE A 115 2.43 22.00 -3.57
C PHE A 115 2.84 23.27 -2.82
N ASP A 116 3.13 23.18 -1.52
CA ASP A 116 3.57 24.31 -0.71
C ASP A 116 4.95 24.82 -1.17
N SER A 117 5.89 23.92 -1.45
CA SER A 117 7.20 24.28 -1.99
C SER A 117 7.13 24.81 -3.44
N PHE A 118 6.18 24.35 -4.26
CA PHE A 118 5.89 24.94 -5.56
C PHE A 118 5.30 26.36 -5.45
N ASN A 119 4.42 26.60 -4.47
CA ASN A 119 3.78 27.90 -4.25
C ASN A 119 4.77 28.94 -3.70
N GLU A 120 5.68 28.55 -2.80
CA GLU A 120 6.77 29.41 -2.32
C GLU A 120 7.72 29.83 -3.46
N LEU A 121 8.04 28.94 -4.41
CA LEU A 121 8.85 29.28 -5.59
C LEU A 121 8.13 30.26 -6.54
N SER A 122 6.80 30.19 -6.63
CA SER A 122 6.00 31.11 -7.46
C SER A 122 5.87 32.52 -6.85
N ASN A 123 5.82 32.63 -5.52
CA ASN A 123 5.71 33.93 -4.83
C ASN A 123 7.02 34.71 -4.76
N VAL A 124 8.19 34.06 -4.89
CA VAL A 124 9.50 34.76 -4.96
C VAL A 124 9.71 35.48 -6.31
N SER A 125 8.90 35.19 -7.34
CA SER A 125 9.02 35.81 -8.67
C SER A 125 8.20 37.10 -8.86
N ILE A 126 7.43 37.53 -7.84
CA ILE A 126 6.65 38.79 -7.86
C ILE A 126 7.27 39.81 -6.92
N ASP A 127 8.59 40.04 -7.03
CA ASP A 127 9.23 41.21 -6.43
C ASP A 127 10.36 41.66 -7.36
N ASN A 128 9.98 42.24 -8.51
CA ASN A 128 10.93 43.03 -9.29
C ASN A 128 10.60 44.53 -9.10
N PRO A 129 11.49 45.32 -8.46
CA PRO A 129 11.21 46.67 -8.03
C PRO A 129 11.53 47.64 -9.16
N THR A 130 10.53 48.20 -9.81
CA THR A 130 10.75 49.42 -10.61
C THR A 130 9.59 50.38 -10.39
N GLY A 131 9.72 51.19 -9.33
CA GLY A 131 9.18 52.54 -9.36
C GLY A 131 10.21 53.45 -10.05
N GLU A 132 9.83 54.05 -11.17
CA GLU A 132 9.92 55.50 -11.39
C GLU A 132 9.26 55.89 -12.72
N SER A 133 8.67 57.08 -12.68
CA SER A 133 7.82 57.82 -13.61
C SER A 133 8.37 58.05 -15.02
N ILE A 134 7.48 58.19 -16.03
CA ILE A 134 7.31 59.34 -16.99
C ILE A 134 5.87 59.22 -17.57
N LEU A 135 4.89 60.03 -17.15
CA LEU A 135 4.31 61.22 -17.84
C LEU A 135 4.03 61.03 -19.34
N ASP A 136 2.78 61.14 -19.80
CA ASP A 136 2.29 62.37 -20.45
C ASP A 136 0.79 62.24 -20.84
N ASN A 137 0.11 63.37 -20.73
CA ASN A 137 -1.26 63.65 -21.16
C ASN A 137 -1.47 63.44 -22.65
N SER A 138 -2.68 63.03 -23.04
CA SER A 138 -3.55 63.79 -23.95
C SER A 138 -4.83 63.00 -24.25
N GLU A 139 -5.99 63.63 -23.96
CA GLU A 139 -7.19 63.77 -24.84
C GLU A 139 -7.64 62.53 -25.64
N GLU A 140 -8.86 62.00 -25.63
CA GLU A 140 -10.24 62.52 -25.79
C GLU A 140 -11.05 61.19 -25.90
N GLN A 141 -12.22 60.91 -25.33
CA GLN A 141 -13.46 61.63 -25.06
C GLN A 141 -14.16 60.98 -23.84
#